data_AF-A0A2Z4UWA3-F1
#
_entry.id   AF-A0A2Z4UWA3-F1
#
_cell.length_a   1.000
_cell.length_b   1.000
_cell.length_c   1.000
_cell.angle_alpha   90.00
_cell.angle_beta   90.00
_cell.angle_gamma   90.00
#
_symmetry.space_group_name_H-M   'P 1'
#
loop_
_entity.id
_entity.type
_entity.pdbx_description
1 polymer ?
#
loop_
_entity_poly.entity_id
_entity_poly.type
_entity_poly.pdbx_seq_one_letter_code
_entity_poly.pdbx_strand_id
1 'polypeptide(L)'
;MDIPALDSLPYGRRADVRAAVSAVETARLPVRPAHYRALAETALRVVVEQVLAASGRTLLAVGGGYLSGYDDDVRQRLAHEGIGILPRADRAVLTLVLLHSVAIPQASGVTLPDQPWTLGTPVPVQELKGCRVPDGVVTGALQRLVDADLVRHTRTGYVLGHQFLRLTKSAGSELFEELILLADPAGPLAESIRRRRAFRPASPTVVPDRQRQDTP
;
A
#
# COMPACT_ATOMS: atom_id res chain seq x y z
N MET A 1 19.74 -6.58 13.83
CA MET A 1 18.52 -6.16 14.54
C MET A 1 18.32 -7.13 15.66
N ASP A 2 18.54 -6.68 16.89
CA ASP A 2 18.32 -7.49 18.08
C ASP A 2 16.86 -7.31 18.48
N ILE A 3 16.13 -8.42 18.55
CA ILE A 3 14.71 -8.41 18.90
C ILE A 3 14.59 -9.32 20.12
N PRO A 4 14.64 -8.76 21.35
CA PRO A 4 14.71 -9.55 22.58
C PRO A 4 13.60 -10.60 22.70
N ALA A 5 12.41 -10.30 22.19
CA ALA A 5 11.28 -11.23 22.17
C ALA A 5 11.50 -12.41 21.21
N LEU A 6 12.18 -12.22 20.08
CA LEU A 6 12.56 -13.32 19.19
C LEU A 6 13.68 -14.14 19.83
N ASP A 7 14.69 -13.49 20.40
CA ASP A 7 15.88 -14.16 20.94
C ASP A 7 15.60 -14.99 22.19
N SER A 8 14.59 -14.61 22.97
CA SER A 8 14.12 -15.38 24.13
C SER A 8 13.34 -16.65 23.78
N LEU A 9 12.95 -16.86 22.52
CA LEU A 9 12.20 -18.04 22.11
C LEU A 9 13.10 -19.29 21.93
N PRO A 10 12.57 -20.49 22.22
CA PRO A 10 13.21 -21.74 21.83
C PRO A 10 13.50 -21.80 20.33
N TYR A 11 14.54 -22.54 19.92
CA TYR A 11 14.98 -22.60 18.53
C TYR A 11 13.86 -22.89 17.52
N GLY A 12 13.01 -23.90 17.77
CA GLY A 12 11.89 -24.22 16.88
C GLY A 12 10.88 -23.07 16.74
N ARG A 13 10.58 -22.37 17.84
CA ARG A 13 9.68 -21.21 17.84
C ARG A 13 10.27 -20.03 17.08
N ARG A 14 11.59 -19.82 17.17
CA ARG A 14 12.30 -18.82 16.36
C ARG A 14 12.22 -19.13 14.86
N ALA A 15 12.39 -20.40 14.49
CA ALA A 15 12.24 -20.84 13.10
C ALA A 15 10.83 -20.59 12.58
N ASP A 16 9.79 -20.90 13.37
CA ASP A 16 8.38 -20.65 13.02
C ASP A 16 8.11 -19.16 12.76
N VAL A 17 8.63 -18.26 13.61
CA VAL A 17 8.48 -16.81 13.44
C VAL A 17 9.18 -16.33 12.18
N ARG A 18 10.43 -16.76 11.94
CA ARG A 18 11.19 -16.38 10.74
C ARG A 18 10.52 -16.86 9.45
N ALA A 19 9.97 -18.07 9.45
CA ALA A 19 9.23 -18.61 8.33
C ALA A 19 7.96 -17.78 8.04
N ALA A 20 7.21 -17.43 9.09
CA ALA A 20 6.02 -16.58 8.95
C ALA A 20 6.36 -15.18 8.42
N VAL A 21 7.39 -14.53 8.96
CA VAL A 21 7.87 -13.21 8.47
C VAL A 21 8.23 -13.29 6.99
N SER A 22 9.09 -14.26 6.61
CA SER A 22 9.47 -14.45 5.21
C SER A 22 8.26 -14.68 4.29
N ALA A 23 7.28 -15.46 4.75
CA ALA A 23 6.06 -15.72 3.99
C ALA A 23 5.22 -14.45 3.76
N VAL A 24 4.92 -13.67 4.81
CA VAL A 24 4.09 -12.45 4.67
C VAL A 24 4.82 -11.32 3.93
N GLU A 25 6.15 -11.33 3.93
CA GLU A 25 6.96 -10.39 3.13
C GLU A 25 6.95 -10.73 1.65
N THR A 26 7.05 -12.00 1.29
CA THR A 26 7.21 -12.43 -0.11
C THR A 26 5.92 -12.80 -0.84
N ALA A 27 4.87 -13.19 -0.10
CA ALA A 27 3.62 -13.66 -0.72
C ALA A 27 2.89 -12.55 -1.48
N ARG A 28 2.38 -12.84 -2.68
CA ARG A 28 1.53 -11.87 -3.42
C ARG A 28 0.12 -11.80 -2.85
N LEU A 29 -0.37 -12.90 -2.28
CA LEU A 29 -1.71 -13.05 -1.72
C LEU A 29 -1.65 -13.30 -0.21
N PRO A 30 -2.71 -12.97 0.55
CA PRO A 30 -2.73 -13.17 1.99
C PRO A 30 -2.39 -14.61 2.40
N VAL A 31 -1.42 -14.73 3.30
CA VAL A 31 -0.95 -15.98 3.87
C VAL A 31 -1.97 -16.46 4.89
N ARG A 32 -2.50 -17.68 4.70
CA ARG A 32 -3.47 -18.26 5.64
C ARG A 32 -2.80 -18.59 6.97
N PRO A 33 -3.41 -18.26 8.12
CA PRO A 33 -2.82 -18.52 9.43
C PRO A 33 -2.56 -20.01 9.66
N ALA A 34 -3.44 -20.88 9.14
CA ALA A 34 -3.33 -22.34 9.28
C ALA A 34 -2.03 -22.94 8.71
N HIS A 35 -1.34 -22.25 7.79
CA HIS A 35 -0.10 -22.76 7.19
C HIS A 35 1.16 -22.39 7.99
N TYR A 36 1.05 -21.44 8.93
CA TYR A 36 2.19 -20.96 9.70
C TYR A 36 1.80 -20.82 11.16
N ARG A 37 2.40 -21.66 12.01
CA ARG A 37 2.15 -21.69 13.45
C ARG A 37 2.24 -20.29 14.09
N ALA A 38 3.26 -19.52 13.70
CA ALA A 38 3.47 -18.18 14.22
C ALA A 38 2.42 -17.14 13.78
N LEU A 39 1.64 -17.41 12.72
CA LEU A 39 0.48 -16.59 12.34
C LEU A 39 -0.81 -17.05 13.02
N ALA A 40 -0.94 -18.35 13.29
CA ALA A 40 -2.10 -18.92 13.98
C ALA A 40 -2.12 -18.59 15.48
N GLU A 41 -0.98 -18.71 16.16
CA GLU A 41 -0.89 -18.49 17.61
C GLU A 41 -0.67 -17.00 17.94
N THR A 42 -1.58 -16.41 18.72
CA THR A 42 -1.52 -14.98 19.08
C THR A 42 -0.21 -14.56 19.73
N ALA A 43 0.34 -15.37 20.64
CA ALA A 43 1.60 -15.05 21.33
C ALA A 43 2.80 -14.99 20.36
N LEU A 44 2.86 -15.89 19.37
CA LEU A 44 3.91 -15.85 18.35
C LEU A 44 3.66 -14.75 17.31
N ARG A 45 2.39 -14.44 17.01
CA ARG A 45 2.04 -13.38 16.08
C ARG A 45 2.49 -12.00 16.57
N VAL A 46 2.42 -11.74 17.88
CA VAL A 46 3.00 -10.52 18.48
C VAL A 46 4.51 -10.44 18.22
N VAL A 47 5.23 -11.57 18.25
CA VAL A 47 6.67 -11.58 17.92
C VAL A 47 6.89 -11.35 16.41
N VAL A 48 6.04 -11.90 15.54
CA VAL A 48 6.06 -11.59 14.08
C VAL A 48 5.87 -10.09 13.84
N GLU A 49 4.90 -9.47 14.51
CA GLU A 49 4.63 -8.03 14.43
C GLU A 49 5.85 -7.20 14.89
N GLN A 50 6.50 -7.58 15.99
CA GLN A 50 7.72 -6.92 16.47
C GLN A 50 8.89 -7.05 15.49
N VAL A 51 9.04 -8.22 14.85
CA VAL A 51 10.08 -8.45 13.84
C VAL A 51 9.85 -7.61 12.59
N LEU A 52 8.59 -7.51 12.14
CA LEU A 52 8.23 -6.62 11.03
C LEU A 52 8.43 -5.15 11.42
N ALA A 53 7.99 -4.74 12.61
CA ALA A 53 8.11 -3.35 13.07
C ALA A 53 9.58 -2.89 13.11
N ALA A 54 10.50 -3.78 13.50
CA ALA A 54 11.92 -3.47 13.52
C ALA A 54 12.48 -3.12 12.12
N SER A 55 11.91 -3.68 11.04
CA SER A 55 12.26 -3.36 9.65
C SER A 55 11.37 -2.27 9.01
N GLY A 56 10.56 -1.57 9.81
CA GLY A 56 9.65 -0.53 9.32
C GLY A 56 8.40 -1.07 8.61
N ARG A 57 8.06 -2.33 8.88
CA ARG A 57 6.96 -3.06 8.26
C ARG A 57 5.85 -3.27 9.30
N THR A 58 4.64 -3.51 8.82
CA THR A 58 3.50 -3.82 9.68
C THR A 58 2.76 -5.06 9.19
N LEU A 59 2.22 -5.86 10.11
CA LEU A 59 1.41 -7.03 9.78
C LEU A 59 -0.02 -6.59 9.47
N LEU A 60 -0.52 -6.95 8.29
CA LEU A 60 -1.84 -6.57 7.80
C LEU A 60 -2.75 -7.80 7.75
N ALA A 61 -3.92 -7.71 8.39
CA ALA A 61 -4.98 -8.70 8.24
C ALA A 61 -5.81 -8.37 6.98
N VAL A 62 -5.78 -9.26 5.99
CA VAL A 62 -6.42 -9.05 4.68
C VAL A 62 -7.12 -10.33 4.24
N GLY A 63 -8.44 -10.27 4.00
CA GLY A 63 -9.20 -11.40 3.45
C GLY A 63 -9.10 -12.70 4.25
N GLY A 64 -9.00 -12.61 5.58
CA GLY A 64 -8.83 -13.77 6.47
C GLY A 64 -7.41 -14.36 6.53
N GLY A 65 -6.43 -13.71 5.90
CA GLY A 65 -5.01 -14.04 5.99
C GLY A 65 -4.16 -12.83 6.35
N TYR A 66 -2.84 -12.98 6.19
CA TYR A 66 -1.87 -11.94 6.53
C TYR A 66 -0.94 -11.59 5.37
N LEU A 67 -0.64 -10.30 5.24
CA LEU A 67 0.46 -9.75 4.43
C LEU A 67 1.27 -8.79 5.30
N SER A 68 2.42 -8.35 4.80
CA SER A 68 3.13 -7.19 5.37
C SER A 68 2.95 -5.94 4.51
N GLY A 69 2.82 -4.79 5.14
CA GLY A 69 2.88 -3.47 4.52
C GLY A 69 4.07 -2.67 5.05
N TYR A 70 4.28 -1.47 4.52
CA TYR A 70 5.10 -0.48 5.20
C TYR A 70 4.28 0.16 6.31
N ASP A 71 4.93 0.46 7.43
CA ASP A 71 4.38 1.38 8.42
C ASP A 71 4.14 2.76 7.77
N ASP A 72 3.14 3.51 8.26
CA ASP A 72 2.73 4.77 7.65
C ASP A 72 3.83 5.84 7.72
N ASP A 73 4.59 5.91 8.82
CA ASP A 73 5.69 6.88 8.96
C ASP A 73 6.86 6.53 8.04
N VAL A 74 7.13 5.23 7.88
CA VAL A 74 8.16 4.73 6.97
C VAL A 74 7.76 5.01 5.53
N ARG A 75 6.51 4.73 5.15
CA ARG A 75 5.98 5.07 3.82
C ARG A 75 6.11 6.57 3.53
N GLN A 76 5.73 7.43 4.48
CA GLN A 76 5.85 8.89 4.32
C GLN A 76 7.30 9.32 4.13
N ARG A 77 8.24 8.75 4.92
CA ARG A 77 9.66 9.02 4.79
C ARG A 77 10.22 8.58 3.44
N LEU A 78 9.92 7.35 3.01
CA LEU A 78 10.34 6.84 1.70
C LEU A 78 9.82 7.72 0.56
N ALA A 79 8.56 8.17 0.66
CA ALA A 79 7.99 9.09 -0.33
C ALA A 79 8.68 10.46 -0.33
N HIS A 80 9.00 11.01 0.85
CA HIS A 80 9.75 12.27 0.99
C HIS A 80 11.16 12.18 0.40
N GLU A 81 11.84 11.05 0.59
CA GLU A 81 13.17 10.76 0.03
C GLU A 81 13.13 10.41 -1.47
N GLY A 82 11.94 10.34 -2.08
CA GLY A 82 11.77 9.99 -3.50
C GLY A 82 11.99 8.52 -3.82
N ILE A 83 12.03 7.65 -2.81
CA ILE A 83 12.25 6.21 -2.96
C ILE A 83 10.95 5.52 -3.38
N GLY A 84 11.02 4.70 -4.42
CA GLY A 84 9.86 3.95 -4.93
C GLY A 84 8.81 4.82 -5.64
N ILE A 85 9.17 6.06 -6.01
CA ILE A 85 8.29 6.94 -6.77
C ILE A 85 8.24 6.50 -8.23
N LEU A 86 7.05 6.13 -8.70
CA LEU A 86 6.80 5.78 -10.11
C LEU A 86 7.11 6.96 -11.03
N PRO A 87 7.57 6.72 -12.28
CA PRO A 87 7.68 7.77 -13.30
C PRO A 87 6.37 8.53 -13.52
N ARG A 88 6.45 9.79 -13.94
CA ARG A 88 5.26 10.66 -14.11
C ARG A 88 4.19 10.05 -15.02
N ALA A 89 4.60 9.44 -16.13
CA ALA A 89 3.71 8.76 -17.06
C ALA A 89 2.97 7.58 -16.39
N ASP A 90 3.70 6.76 -15.65
CA ASP A 90 3.18 5.58 -14.96
C ASP A 90 2.20 5.98 -13.85
N ARG A 91 2.51 7.06 -13.12
CA ARG A 91 1.58 7.66 -12.15
C ARG A 91 0.30 8.12 -12.83
N ALA A 92 0.39 8.85 -13.94
CA ALA A 92 -0.80 9.32 -14.65
C ALA A 92 -1.71 8.17 -15.09
N VAL A 93 -1.13 7.10 -15.65
CA VAL A 93 -1.89 5.93 -16.07
C VAL A 93 -2.45 5.14 -14.88
N LEU A 94 -1.68 4.95 -13.81
CA LEU A 94 -2.17 4.33 -12.58
C LEU A 94 -3.33 5.13 -11.95
N THR A 95 -3.24 6.45 -11.95
CA THR A 95 -4.32 7.34 -11.49
C THR A 95 -5.59 7.18 -12.34
N LEU A 96 -5.48 7.05 -13.66
CA LEU A 96 -6.64 6.74 -14.50
C LEU A 96 -7.26 5.39 -14.13
N VAL A 97 -6.45 4.33 -13.94
CA VAL A 97 -6.98 3.03 -13.50
C VAL A 97 -7.66 3.15 -12.13
N LEU A 98 -7.08 3.86 -11.17
CA LEU A 98 -7.68 4.12 -9.86
C LEU A 98 -9.04 4.83 -9.96
N LEU A 99 -9.13 5.87 -10.78
CA LEU A 99 -10.36 6.63 -10.97
C LEU A 99 -11.47 5.76 -11.57
N HIS A 100 -11.18 5.08 -12.68
CA HIS A 100 -12.18 4.32 -13.43
C HIS A 100 -12.52 2.96 -12.78
N SER A 101 -11.58 2.35 -12.05
CA SER A 101 -11.79 1.03 -11.42
C SER A 101 -12.38 1.12 -10.01
N VAL A 102 -12.13 2.22 -9.29
CA VAL A 102 -12.50 2.37 -7.88
C VAL A 102 -13.31 3.63 -7.62
N ALA A 103 -12.75 4.82 -7.86
CA ALA A 103 -13.36 6.07 -7.38
C ALA A 103 -14.73 6.35 -8.03
N ILE A 104 -14.82 6.26 -9.36
CA ILE A 104 -16.05 6.46 -10.11
C ILE A 104 -17.09 5.38 -9.75
N PRO A 105 -16.77 4.06 -9.81
CA PRO A 105 -17.71 3.01 -9.40
C PRO A 105 -18.23 3.14 -7.97
N GLN A 106 -17.37 3.52 -7.01
CA GLN A 106 -17.78 3.75 -5.63
C GLN A 106 -18.70 4.97 -5.52
N ALA A 107 -18.37 6.07 -6.17
CA ALA A 107 -19.22 7.28 -6.19
C ALA A 107 -20.58 7.02 -6.86
N SER A 108 -20.63 6.15 -7.87
CA SER A 108 -21.86 5.72 -8.55
C SER A 108 -22.65 4.64 -7.79
N GLY A 109 -22.15 4.14 -6.65
CA GLY A 109 -22.81 3.10 -5.86
C GLY A 109 -22.74 1.69 -6.46
N VAL A 110 -21.91 1.47 -7.49
CA VAL A 110 -21.72 0.17 -8.16
C VAL A 110 -20.90 -0.78 -7.29
N THR A 111 -19.93 -0.25 -6.55
CA THR A 111 -19.04 -1.02 -5.67
C THR A 111 -19.14 -0.53 -4.23
N LEU A 112 -19.01 -1.45 -3.28
CA LEU A 112 -19.05 -1.12 -1.85
C LEU A 112 -17.75 -0.43 -1.39
N PRO A 113 -17.81 0.51 -0.41
CA PRO A 113 -16.62 1.17 0.12
C PRO A 113 -15.57 0.21 0.71
N ASP A 114 -16.01 -0.88 1.34
CA ASP A 114 -15.13 -1.86 2.00
C ASP A 114 -14.65 -2.98 1.06
N GLN A 115 -15.04 -2.95 -0.22
CA GLN A 115 -14.60 -3.94 -1.19
C GLN A 115 -13.11 -3.76 -1.49
N PRO A 116 -12.30 -4.84 -1.50
CA PRO A 116 -10.89 -4.76 -1.89
C PRO A 116 -10.76 -4.17 -3.29
N TRP A 117 -9.89 -3.16 -3.45
CA TRP A 117 -9.72 -2.48 -4.73
C TRP A 117 -9.18 -3.40 -5.85
N THR A 118 -8.55 -4.53 -5.48
CA THR A 118 -8.14 -5.58 -6.43
C THR A 118 -9.29 -6.31 -7.10
N LEU A 119 -10.51 -6.13 -6.57
CA LEU A 119 -11.77 -6.62 -7.11
C LEU A 119 -12.60 -5.46 -7.72
N GLY A 120 -11.99 -4.30 -7.98
CA GLY A 120 -12.66 -3.16 -8.60
C GLY A 120 -13.17 -3.44 -10.00
N THR A 121 -13.89 -2.47 -10.57
CA THR A 121 -14.47 -2.58 -11.91
C THR A 121 -13.34 -2.63 -12.94
N PRO A 122 -13.28 -3.64 -13.83
CA PRO A 122 -12.26 -3.68 -14.88
C PRO A 122 -12.40 -2.52 -15.85
N VAL A 123 -11.27 -1.86 -16.17
CA VAL A 123 -11.22 -0.70 -17.08
C VAL A 123 -10.69 -1.15 -18.45
N PRO A 124 -11.50 -1.10 -19.52
CA PRO A 124 -11.04 -1.42 -20.87
C PRO A 124 -9.90 -0.51 -21.31
N VAL A 125 -8.95 -1.05 -22.06
CA VAL A 125 -7.81 -0.26 -22.57
C VAL A 125 -8.25 0.94 -23.42
N GLN A 126 -9.36 0.81 -24.13
CA GLN A 126 -9.90 1.88 -24.98
C GLN A 126 -10.39 3.07 -24.18
N GLU A 127 -10.92 2.83 -22.97
CA GLU A 127 -11.34 3.90 -22.06
C GLU A 127 -10.12 4.70 -21.57
N LEU A 128 -9.01 4.01 -21.28
CA LEU A 128 -7.75 4.67 -20.92
C LEU A 128 -7.13 5.46 -22.07
N LYS A 129 -7.23 4.94 -23.30
CA LYS A 129 -6.74 5.61 -24.52
C LYS A 129 -7.59 6.81 -24.94
N GLY A 130 -8.86 6.84 -24.56
CA GLY A 130 -9.73 7.99 -24.75
C GLY A 130 -9.37 9.21 -23.88
N CYS A 131 -8.42 9.06 -22.95
CA CYS A 131 -7.97 10.12 -22.05
C CYS A 131 -6.89 11.00 -22.69
N ARG A 132 -6.45 12.03 -21.96
CA ARG A 132 -5.42 13.00 -22.42
C ARG A 132 -3.99 12.43 -22.48
N VAL A 133 -3.78 11.16 -22.11
CA VAL A 133 -2.46 10.52 -22.13
C VAL A 133 -2.27 9.84 -23.49
N PRO A 134 -1.16 10.07 -24.20
CA PRO A 134 -0.94 9.46 -25.52
C PRO A 134 -0.98 7.93 -25.49
N ASP A 135 -1.59 7.30 -26.48
CA ASP A 135 -1.75 5.84 -26.60
C ASP A 135 -0.46 5.03 -26.35
N GLY A 136 0.65 5.43 -26.97
CA GLY A 136 1.93 4.73 -26.81
C GLY A 136 2.46 4.80 -25.38
N VAL A 137 2.17 5.89 -24.67
CA VAL A 137 2.50 6.06 -23.25
C VAL A 137 1.60 5.17 -22.40
N VAL A 138 0.30 5.08 -22.71
CA VAL A 138 -0.65 4.21 -22.01
C VAL A 138 -0.21 2.75 -22.09
N THR A 139 0.07 2.23 -23.29
CA THR A 139 0.47 0.83 -23.47
C THR A 139 1.79 0.52 -22.75
N GLY A 140 2.80 1.38 -22.88
CA GLY A 140 4.09 1.17 -22.22
C GLY A 140 4.00 1.24 -20.69
N ALA A 141 3.22 2.18 -20.15
CA ALA A 141 3.00 2.31 -18.71
C ALA A 141 2.21 1.13 -18.15
N LEU A 142 1.15 0.68 -18.82
CA LEU A 142 0.37 -0.48 -18.38
C LEU A 142 1.24 -1.74 -18.26
N GLN A 143 2.13 -1.99 -19.22
CA GLN A 143 3.06 -3.12 -19.13
C GLN A 143 3.93 -3.03 -17.86
N ARG A 144 4.58 -1.88 -17.62
CA ARG A 144 5.42 -1.68 -16.43
C ARG A 144 4.63 -1.79 -15.12
N LEU A 145 3.41 -1.27 -15.08
CA LEU A 145 2.54 -1.36 -13.91
C LEU A 145 2.06 -2.79 -13.65
N VAL A 146 1.87 -3.59 -14.71
CA VAL A 146 1.59 -5.03 -14.60
C VAL A 146 2.80 -5.80 -14.08
N ASP A 147 3.99 -5.51 -14.59
CA ASP A 147 5.24 -6.13 -14.14
C ASP A 147 5.51 -5.84 -12.65
N ALA A 148 5.10 -4.65 -12.17
CA ALA A 148 5.17 -4.24 -10.77
C ALA A 148 4.01 -4.74 -9.88
N ASP A 149 3.02 -5.47 -10.44
CA ASP A 149 1.79 -5.91 -9.75
C ASP A 149 1.01 -4.77 -9.08
N LEU A 150 1.10 -3.56 -9.66
CA LEU A 150 0.26 -2.40 -9.33
C LEU A 150 -1.04 -2.42 -10.12
N VAL A 151 -1.01 -3.03 -11.30
CA VAL A 151 -2.18 -3.24 -12.17
C VAL A 151 -2.20 -4.71 -12.59
N ARG A 152 -3.38 -5.26 -12.87
CA ARG A 152 -3.56 -6.61 -13.39
C ARG A 152 -4.44 -6.58 -14.62
N HIS A 153 -4.03 -7.33 -15.64
CA HIS A 153 -4.85 -7.57 -16.81
C HIS A 153 -5.86 -8.69 -16.54
N THR A 154 -7.12 -8.44 -16.86
CA THR A 154 -8.23 -9.39 -16.79
C THR A 154 -8.81 -9.58 -18.20
N ARG A 155 -9.82 -10.46 -18.33
CA ARG A 155 -10.48 -10.67 -19.63
C ARG A 155 -11.20 -9.43 -20.16
N THR A 156 -11.65 -8.54 -19.26
CA THR A 156 -12.52 -7.40 -19.59
C THR A 156 -11.82 -6.05 -19.48
N GLY A 157 -10.55 -6.03 -19.07
CA GLY A 157 -9.79 -4.79 -18.88
C GLY A 157 -8.76 -4.90 -17.77
N TYR A 158 -8.34 -3.75 -17.24
CA TYR A 158 -7.36 -3.64 -16.18
C TYR A 158 -8.01 -3.36 -14.82
N VAL A 159 -7.53 -4.01 -13.78
CA VAL A 159 -7.89 -3.75 -12.37
C VAL A 159 -6.64 -3.46 -11.56
N LEU A 160 -6.78 -3.03 -10.31
CA LEU A 160 -5.61 -2.88 -9.43
C LEU A 160 -4.96 -4.22 -9.08
N GLY A 161 -3.63 -4.19 -8.98
CA GLY A 161 -2.79 -5.34 -8.65
C GLY A 161 -2.68 -5.59 -7.15
N HIS A 162 -2.03 -6.70 -6.77
CA HIS A 162 -2.03 -7.16 -5.37
C HIS A 162 -1.21 -6.27 -4.44
N GLN A 163 -0.36 -5.38 -4.97
CA GLN A 163 0.36 -4.40 -4.14
C GLN A 163 -0.60 -3.50 -3.34
N PHE A 164 -1.83 -3.30 -3.81
CA PHE A 164 -2.85 -2.56 -3.07
C PHE A 164 -3.40 -3.31 -1.84
N LEU A 165 -3.22 -4.62 -1.75
CA LEU A 165 -3.52 -5.40 -0.54
C LEU A 165 -2.54 -5.12 0.60
N ARG A 166 -1.42 -4.45 0.31
CA ARG A 166 -0.36 -4.13 1.29
C ARG A 166 -0.45 -2.71 1.84
N LEU A 167 -1.52 -1.99 1.50
CA LEU A 167 -1.80 -0.69 2.11
C LEU A 167 -2.35 -0.88 3.52
N THR A 168 -1.86 -0.05 4.45
CA THR A 168 -2.56 0.14 5.72
C THR A 168 -3.93 0.77 5.46
N LYS A 169 -4.85 0.67 6.42
CA LYS A 169 -6.14 1.35 6.31
C LYS A 169 -5.97 2.88 6.17
N SER A 170 -4.99 3.45 6.87
CA SER A 170 -4.68 4.89 6.78
C SER A 170 -4.18 5.27 5.39
N ALA A 171 -3.17 4.56 4.86
CA ALA A 171 -2.63 4.82 3.54
C ALA A 171 -3.66 4.65 2.43
N GLY A 172 -4.53 3.63 2.51
CA GLY A 172 -5.64 3.46 1.58
C GLY A 172 -6.66 4.61 1.66
N SER A 173 -6.98 5.07 2.87
CA SER A 173 -7.90 6.21 3.07
C SER A 173 -7.30 7.52 2.53
N GLU A 174 -6.03 7.78 2.81
CA GLU A 174 -5.32 8.97 2.30
C GLU A 174 -5.27 8.98 0.77
N LEU A 175 -4.94 7.84 0.16
CA LEU A 175 -4.92 7.71 -1.29
C LEU A 175 -6.31 7.93 -1.90
N PHE A 176 -7.36 7.43 -1.26
CA PHE A 176 -8.73 7.69 -1.72
C PHE A 176 -9.13 9.17 -1.60
N GLU A 177 -8.72 9.85 -0.52
CA GLU A 177 -8.90 11.30 -0.40
C GLU A 177 -8.19 12.06 -1.52
N GLU A 178 -6.99 11.66 -1.94
CA GLU A 178 -6.31 12.27 -3.10
C GLU A 178 -7.11 12.10 -4.39
N LEU A 179 -7.76 10.94 -4.59
CA LEU A 179 -8.62 10.72 -5.76
C LEU A 179 -9.85 11.63 -5.75
N ILE A 180 -10.45 11.86 -4.57
CA ILE A 180 -11.54 12.82 -4.41
C ILE A 180 -11.07 14.24 -4.74
N LEU A 181 -9.93 14.66 -4.18
CA LEU A 181 -9.36 15.98 -4.42
C LEU A 181 -9.02 16.20 -5.90
N LEU A 182 -8.64 15.13 -6.61
CA LEU A 182 -8.38 15.17 -8.05
C LEU A 182 -9.67 15.23 -8.88
N ALA A 183 -10.69 14.43 -8.53
CA ALA A 183 -11.91 14.28 -9.31
C ALA A 183 -12.85 15.49 -9.19
N ASP A 184 -13.00 16.02 -7.97
CA ASP A 184 -13.84 17.20 -7.68
C ASP A 184 -13.14 18.14 -6.69
N PRO A 185 -12.14 18.92 -7.14
CA PRO A 185 -11.34 19.76 -6.27
C PRO A 185 -12.13 20.88 -5.59
N ALA A 186 -13.28 21.29 -6.12
CA ALA A 186 -14.12 22.36 -5.55
C ALA A 186 -15.31 21.81 -4.77
N GLY A 187 -15.48 20.49 -4.74
CA GLY A 187 -16.61 19.83 -4.10
C GLY A 187 -16.63 20.00 -2.57
N PRO A 188 -17.81 19.86 -1.94
CA PRO A 188 -17.96 19.95 -0.49
C PRO A 188 -17.13 18.90 0.27
N LEU A 189 -16.92 17.72 -0.33
CA LEU A 189 -16.10 16.68 0.24
C LEU A 189 -14.61 17.02 0.20
N ALA A 190 -14.13 17.59 -0.92
CA ALA A 190 -12.76 18.09 -1.03
C ALA A 190 -12.48 19.20 0.00
N GLU A 191 -13.44 20.11 0.20
CA GLU A 191 -13.33 21.16 1.22
C GLU A 191 -13.29 20.60 2.65
N SER A 192 -14.08 19.56 2.93
CA SER A 192 -14.05 18.84 4.22
C SER A 192 -12.67 18.19 4.47
N ILE A 193 -12.11 17.54 3.43
CA ILE A 193 -10.79 16.90 3.49
C ILE A 193 -9.71 17.95 3.79
N ARG A 194 -9.69 19.07 3.06
CA ARG A 194 -8.71 20.15 3.27
C ARG A 194 -8.78 20.72 4.68
N ARG A 195 -9.99 21.02 5.18
CA ARG A 195 -10.19 21.50 6.56
C ARG A 195 -9.67 20.50 7.57
N ARG A 196 -10.04 19.22 7.47
CA ARG A 196 -9.56 18.17 8.37
C ARG A 196 -8.03 18.06 8.38
N ARG A 197 -7.38 18.19 7.22
CA ARG A 197 -5.93 18.14 7.10
C ARG A 197 -5.25 19.39 7.67
N ALA A 198 -5.85 20.57 7.53
CA ALA A 198 -5.33 21.80 8.14
C ALA A 198 -5.31 21.75 9.68
N PHE A 199 -6.25 21.00 10.29
CA PHE A 199 -6.31 20.80 11.74
C PHE A 199 -5.47 19.62 12.25
N ARG A 200 -4.91 18.79 11.36
CA ARG A 200 -4.01 17.71 11.76
C ARG A 200 -2.59 18.29 11.87
N PRO A 201 -2.02 18.43 13.07
CA PRO A 201 -0.63 18.86 13.19
C PRO A 201 0.26 17.86 12.44
N ALA A 202 1.21 18.36 11.66
CA ALA A 202 2.20 17.53 11.01
C ALA A 202 2.93 16.70 12.08
N SER A 203 3.06 15.39 11.87
CA SER A 203 3.91 14.54 12.71
C SER A 203 5.28 15.21 12.82
N PRO A 204 5.87 15.32 14.02
CA PRO A 204 7.09 16.09 14.23
C PRO A 204 8.16 15.59 13.28
N THR A 205 8.64 16.49 12.43
CA THR A 205 9.79 16.27 11.57
C THR A 205 10.96 15.92 12.48
N VAL A 206 11.39 14.66 12.47
CA VAL A 206 12.62 14.26 13.16
C VAL A 206 13.75 14.99 12.45
N VAL A 207 14.19 16.10 13.03
CA VAL A 207 15.37 16.83 12.60
C VAL A 207 16.55 15.86 12.72
N PRO A 208 17.24 15.50 11.63
CA PRO A 208 18.43 14.69 11.75
C PRO A 208 19.49 15.52 12.48
N ASP A 209 19.92 15.00 13.63
CA ASP A 209 21.01 15.55 14.44
C ASP A 209 22.28 15.58 13.59
N ARG A 210 22.58 16.75 13.01
CA ARG A 210 23.83 17.01 12.30
C ARG A 210 24.75 17.77 13.26
N GLN A 211 25.96 17.22 13.37
CA GLN A 211 27.19 17.78 13.96
C GLN A 211 27.48 17.44 15.42
N ARG A 212 28.24 16.35 15.60
CA ARG A 212 29.56 16.50 16.24
C ARG A 212 30.62 16.24 15.19
N GLN A 213 31.13 17.33 14.61
CA GLN A 213 32.37 17.31 13.86
C GLN A 213 33.50 17.12 14.87
N ASP A 214 34.20 16.01 14.72
CA ASP A 214 35.59 15.84 15.13
C ASP A 214 36.47 16.87 14.42
N THR A 215 37.34 17.55 15.16
CA THR A 215 38.68 17.96 14.71
C THR A 215 39.46 18.57 15.88
N PRO A 216 40.80 18.51 15.88
CA PRO A 216 41.72 17.38 15.65
C PRO A 216 42.38 16.87 16.96
#